data_AF-A0A7S3H4I7-F1
#
_entry.id   AF-A0A7S3H4I7-F1
#
_cell.length_a   1.000
_cell.length_b   1.000
_cell.length_c   1.000
_cell.angle_alpha   90.00
_cell.angle_beta   90.00
_cell.angle_gamma   90.00
#
_symmetry.space_group_name_H-M   'P 1'
#
loop_
_entity.id
_entity.type
_entity.pdbx_description
1 polymer ?
#
loop_
_entity_poly.entity_id
_entity_poly.type
_entity_poly.pdbx_seq_one_letter_code
_entity_poly.pdbx_strand_id
1 'polypeptide(L)'
;INDPNSLFGVFTQHSAFGSAHGKAFLLLLARFEGAPLPISDYINDTKMVQDQVTRVLKAMVDIAAEEGLFDIVLRLCYLSQLLVQGLPSSESELCQLPSVDSTVAALMHSRGVTTVQQLKQMNAEKLRKLAADCLLSSGDVSSVPGDNRGSRSGR
;
A
#
# COMPACT_ATOMS: atom_id res chain seq x y z
N ILE A 1 -16.04 25.40 12.28
CA ILE A 1 -14.65 25.30 11.75
C ILE A 1 -13.79 24.29 12.54
N ASN A 2 -14.19 23.81 13.73
CA ASN A 2 -13.41 22.80 14.46
C ASN A 2 -14.31 21.68 15.03
N ASP A 3 -14.77 20.76 14.18
CA ASP A 3 -15.24 19.45 14.64
C ASP A 3 -14.58 18.37 13.77
N PRO A 4 -13.58 17.64 14.29
CA PRO A 4 -12.88 16.58 13.54
C PRO A 4 -13.80 15.39 13.18
N ASN A 5 -14.98 15.32 13.79
CA ASN A 5 -16.00 14.30 13.49
C ASN A 5 -16.98 14.72 12.39
N SER A 6 -16.95 15.97 11.91
CA SER A 6 -17.87 16.46 10.88
C SER A 6 -17.46 16.02 9.47
N LEU A 7 -16.16 15.84 9.22
CA LEU A 7 -15.63 15.33 7.94
C LEU A 7 -16.02 13.85 7.71
N PHE A 8 -16.02 13.05 8.78
CA PHE A 8 -16.53 11.69 8.77
C PHE A 8 -18.07 11.62 8.78
N GLY A 9 -18.73 12.62 9.36
CA GLY A 9 -20.20 12.71 9.43
C GLY A 9 -20.89 12.76 8.06
N VAL A 10 -20.29 13.44 7.07
CA VAL A 10 -20.81 13.48 5.69
C VAL A 10 -20.80 12.10 5.02
N PHE A 11 -19.88 11.22 5.38
CA PHE A 11 -19.82 9.84 4.86
C PHE A 11 -20.83 8.89 5.50
N THR A 12 -21.46 9.28 6.62
CA THR A 12 -22.45 8.45 7.34
C THR A 12 -23.90 8.68 6.90
N GLN A 13 -24.13 9.28 5.74
CA GLN A 13 -25.46 9.24 5.13
C GLN A 13 -25.80 7.78 4.79
N HIS A 14 -26.85 7.23 5.39
CA HIS A 14 -27.30 5.83 5.19
C HIS A 14 -27.54 5.47 3.71
N SER A 15 -27.71 6.48 2.84
CA SER A 15 -27.79 6.37 1.38
C SER A 15 -26.45 6.17 0.65
N ALA A 16 -25.32 6.49 1.29
CA ALA A 16 -23.99 6.44 0.68
C ALA A 16 -23.43 5.01 0.60
N PHE A 17 -23.72 4.15 1.59
CA PHE A 17 -23.32 2.74 1.60
C PHE A 17 -23.98 1.92 0.47
N GLY A 18 -25.19 2.30 0.04
CA GLY A 18 -25.87 1.69 -1.10
C GLY A 18 -25.45 2.23 -2.47
N SER A 19 -24.61 3.28 -2.51
CA SER A 19 -24.17 3.91 -3.75
C SER A 19 -22.90 3.25 -4.29
N ALA A 20 -22.77 3.19 -5.62
CA ALA A 20 -21.55 2.71 -6.27
C ALA A 20 -20.30 3.51 -5.86
N HIS A 21 -20.48 4.80 -5.55
CA HIS A 21 -19.42 5.69 -5.07
C HIS A 21 -18.91 5.31 -3.67
N GLY A 22 -19.81 4.98 -2.75
CA GLY A 22 -19.44 4.53 -1.40
C GLY A 22 -18.66 3.22 -1.44
N LYS A 23 -19.09 2.26 -2.26
CA LYS A 23 -18.36 1.01 -2.49
C LYS A 23 -16.95 1.28 -3.05
N ALA A 24 -16.82 2.09 -4.10
CA ALA A 24 -15.53 2.41 -4.70
C ALA A 24 -14.58 3.10 -3.71
N PHE A 25 -15.10 4.03 -2.90
CA PHE A 25 -14.33 4.73 -1.88
C PHE A 25 -13.82 3.78 -0.79
N LEU A 26 -14.66 2.88 -0.28
CA LEU A 26 -14.26 1.89 0.73
C LEU A 26 -13.21 0.91 0.19
N LEU A 27 -13.35 0.45 -1.06
CA LEU A 27 -12.34 -0.40 -1.70
C LEU A 27 -11.00 0.32 -1.86
N LEU A 28 -11.03 1.61 -2.19
CA LEU A 28 -9.84 2.44 -2.30
C LEU A 28 -9.14 2.65 -0.94
N LEU A 29 -9.92 2.95 0.10
CA LEU A 29 -9.40 3.06 1.47
C LEU A 29 -8.81 1.72 1.95
N ALA A 30 -9.52 0.61 1.74
CA ALA A 30 -9.02 -0.72 2.08
C ALA A 30 -7.68 -1.02 1.40
N ARG A 31 -7.53 -0.58 0.14
CA ARG A 31 -6.26 -0.70 -0.59
C ARG A 31 -5.14 0.16 0.00
N PHE A 32 -5.43 1.40 0.40
CA PHE A 32 -4.42 2.28 1.00
C PHE A 32 -3.95 1.78 2.37
N GLU A 33 -4.85 1.18 3.15
CA GLU A 33 -4.52 0.56 4.44
C GLU A 33 -3.93 -0.87 4.30
N GLY A 34 -3.90 -1.43 3.09
CA GLY A 34 -3.47 -2.81 2.87
C GLY A 34 -4.34 -3.85 3.58
N ALA A 35 -5.63 -3.53 3.80
CA ALA A 35 -6.57 -4.37 4.51
C ALA A 35 -6.98 -5.60 3.68
N PRO A 36 -7.10 -6.80 4.28
CA PRO A 36 -7.56 -7.99 3.57
C PRO A 36 -9.03 -7.84 3.17
N LEU A 37 -9.33 -8.12 1.90
CA LEU A 37 -10.69 -8.11 1.39
C LEU A 37 -11.37 -9.45 1.71
N PRO A 38 -12.58 -9.46 2.29
CA PRO A 38 -13.23 -10.68 2.77
C PRO A 38 -13.72 -11.61 1.64
N ILE A 39 -13.84 -11.10 0.41
CA ILE A 39 -14.41 -11.82 -0.73
C ILE A 39 -13.56 -11.55 -1.98
N SER A 40 -13.30 -12.59 -2.78
CA SER A 40 -12.52 -12.53 -4.02
C SER A 40 -13.09 -11.55 -5.05
N ASP A 41 -14.41 -11.35 -5.10
CA ASP A 41 -15.05 -10.44 -6.06
C ASP A 41 -14.59 -8.99 -5.87
N TYR A 42 -14.28 -8.60 -4.63
CA TYR A 42 -13.74 -7.28 -4.34
C TYR A 42 -12.33 -7.06 -4.88
N ILE A 43 -11.57 -8.11 -5.16
CA ILE A 43 -10.25 -8.00 -5.78
C ILE A 43 -10.40 -7.47 -7.21
N ASN A 44 -11.33 -8.05 -7.97
CA ASN A 44 -11.61 -7.61 -9.34
C ASN A 44 -12.26 -6.23 -9.36
N ASP A 45 -13.20 -5.95 -8.45
CA ASP A 45 -13.79 -4.61 -8.31
C ASP A 45 -12.74 -3.56 -7.98
N THR A 46 -11.78 -3.88 -7.09
CA THR A 46 -10.69 -2.97 -6.73
C THR A 46 -9.77 -2.70 -7.91
N LYS A 47 -9.42 -3.72 -8.72
CA LYS A 47 -8.64 -3.55 -9.96
C LYS A 47 -9.38 -2.61 -10.93
N MET A 48 -10.68 -2.82 -11.14
CA MET A 48 -11.49 -1.96 -12.01
C MET A 48 -11.55 -0.52 -11.52
N VAL A 49 -11.78 -0.30 -10.21
CA VAL A 49 -11.80 1.04 -9.62
C VAL A 49 -10.43 1.71 -9.72
N GLN A 50 -9.35 0.97 -9.47
CA GLN A 50 -7.99 1.48 -9.58
C GLN A 50 -7.66 2.00 -10.98
N ASP A 51 -8.04 1.27 -12.03
CA ASP A 51 -7.80 1.67 -13.41
C ASP A 51 -8.52 2.97 -13.75
N GLN A 52 -9.75 3.15 -13.25
CA GLN A 52 -10.50 4.39 -13.44
C GLN A 52 -9.90 5.56 -12.65
N VAL A 53 -9.59 5.35 -11.36
CA VAL A 53 -9.04 6.39 -10.48
C VAL A 53 -7.66 6.85 -10.96
N THR A 54 -6.82 5.95 -11.48
CA THR A 54 -5.48 6.30 -11.98
C THR A 54 -5.56 7.32 -13.13
N ARG A 55 -6.56 7.21 -14.01
CA ARG A 55 -6.74 8.15 -15.14
C ARG A 55 -7.18 9.53 -14.65
N VAL A 56 -8.12 9.57 -13.69
CA VAL A 56 -8.57 10.82 -13.07
C VAL A 56 -7.43 11.51 -12.35
N LEU A 57 -6.65 10.75 -11.57
CA LEU A 57 -5.52 11.27 -10.80
C LEU A 57 -4.46 11.89 -11.72
N LYS A 58 -4.13 11.23 -12.83
CA LYS A 58 -3.19 11.78 -13.82
C LYS A 58 -3.67 13.11 -14.40
N ALA A 59 -4.95 13.22 -14.77
CA ALA A 59 -5.52 14.48 -15.21
C ALA A 59 -5.46 15.58 -14.12
N MET A 60 -5.65 15.22 -12.85
CA MET A 60 -5.49 16.17 -11.73
C MET A 60 -4.04 16.64 -11.58
N VAL A 61 -3.06 15.76 -11.81
CA VAL A 61 -1.62 16.13 -11.80
C VAL A 61 -1.33 17.10 -12.94
N ASP A 62 -1.85 16.85 -14.12
CA ASP A 62 -1.63 17.70 -15.30
C ASP A 62 -2.19 19.12 -15.06
N ILE A 63 -3.42 19.22 -14.52
CA ILE A 63 -4.02 20.51 -14.16
C ILE A 63 -3.24 21.20 -13.04
N ALA A 64 -2.87 20.47 -11.97
CA ALA A 64 -2.13 21.06 -10.85
C ALA A 64 -0.72 21.52 -11.25
N ALA A 65 -0.11 20.87 -12.24
CA ALA A 65 1.17 21.26 -12.79
C ALA A 65 1.07 22.54 -13.65
N GLU A 66 0.01 22.67 -14.46
CA GLU A 66 -0.27 23.88 -15.25
C GLU A 66 -0.50 25.10 -14.35
N GLU A 67 -1.22 24.91 -13.24
CA GLU A 67 -1.48 25.96 -12.24
C GLU A 67 -0.27 26.24 -11.32
N GLY A 68 0.85 25.51 -11.48
CA GLY A 68 2.06 25.68 -10.66
C GLY A 68 1.89 25.28 -9.19
N LEU A 69 0.88 24.48 -8.86
CA LEU A 69 0.56 24.06 -7.49
C LEU A 69 1.39 22.85 -7.05
N PHE A 70 2.68 23.10 -6.78
CA PHE A 70 3.66 22.03 -6.49
C PHE A 70 3.28 21.13 -5.30
N ASP A 71 2.77 21.69 -4.20
CA ASP A 71 2.35 20.88 -3.03
C ASP A 71 1.24 19.89 -3.39
N ILE A 72 0.30 20.31 -4.25
CA ILE A 72 -0.79 19.46 -4.73
C ILE A 72 -0.25 18.37 -5.67
N VAL A 73 0.64 18.74 -6.59
CA VAL A 73 1.31 17.77 -7.48
C VAL A 73 2.04 16.70 -6.67
N LEU A 74 2.78 17.10 -5.63
CA LEU A 74 3.51 16.16 -4.76
C LEU A 74 2.56 15.19 -4.03
N ARG A 75 1.46 15.70 -3.48
CA ARG A 75 0.43 14.88 -2.82
C ARG A 75 -0.24 13.90 -3.79
N LEU A 76 -0.53 14.33 -5.01
CA LEU A 76 -1.11 13.47 -6.05
C LEU A 76 -0.11 12.39 -6.51
N CYS A 77 1.17 12.75 -6.65
CA CYS A 77 2.23 11.77 -6.92
C CYS A 77 2.33 10.72 -5.81
N TYR A 78 2.25 11.13 -4.54
CA TYR A 78 2.22 10.20 -3.42
C TYR A 78 0.98 9.29 -3.44
N LEU A 79 -0.19 9.85 -3.72
CA LEU A 79 -1.44 9.08 -3.83
C LEU A 79 -1.39 8.07 -4.99
N SER A 80 -0.73 8.41 -6.10
CA SER A 80 -0.46 7.47 -7.20
C SER A 80 0.38 6.28 -6.74
N GLN A 81 1.40 6.53 -5.90
CA GLN A 81 2.28 5.48 -5.40
C GLN A 81 1.53 4.53 -4.48
N LEU A 82 0.72 5.06 -3.55
CA LEU A 82 -0.15 4.25 -2.70
C LEU A 82 -1.17 3.44 -3.52
N LEU A 83 -1.76 4.05 -4.55
CA LEU A 83 -2.73 3.39 -5.42
C LEU A 83 -2.11 2.22 -6.19
N VAL A 84 -0.96 2.44 -6.82
CA VAL A 84 -0.26 1.41 -7.60
C VAL A 84 0.25 0.29 -6.69
N GLN A 85 1.01 0.64 -5.64
CA GLN A 85 1.68 -0.34 -4.77
C GLN A 85 0.71 -1.05 -3.82
N GLY A 86 -0.40 -0.40 -3.42
CA GLY A 86 -1.31 -0.94 -2.41
C GLY A 86 -0.62 -1.19 -1.08
N LEU A 87 0.35 -0.35 -0.75
CA LEU A 87 1.17 -0.45 0.45
C LEU A 87 1.07 0.87 1.23
N PRO A 88 0.66 0.84 2.51
CA PRO A 88 0.52 2.06 3.32
C PRO A 88 1.86 2.76 3.59
N SER A 89 1.80 4.06 3.89
CA SER A 89 2.96 4.91 4.27
C SER A 89 3.86 4.33 5.36
N SER A 90 3.25 3.54 6.24
CA SER A 90 3.87 3.04 7.46
C SER A 90 4.74 1.80 7.22
N GLU A 91 4.65 1.20 6.04
CA GLU A 91 5.37 -0.03 5.69
C GLU A 91 6.73 0.26 5.06
N SER A 92 7.67 -0.67 5.20
CA SER A 92 9.01 -0.55 4.62
C SER A 92 8.94 -0.55 3.08
N GLU A 93 9.80 0.24 2.45
CA GLU A 93 9.98 0.24 0.97
C GLU A 93 10.32 -1.15 0.43
N LEU A 94 10.93 -2.00 1.27
CA LEU A 94 11.30 -3.37 0.91
C LEU A 94 10.07 -4.26 0.64
N CYS A 95 8.91 -3.94 1.21
CA CYS A 95 7.64 -4.65 0.99
C CYS A 95 7.06 -4.41 -0.42
N GLN A 96 7.68 -3.54 -1.23
CA GLN A 96 7.38 -3.39 -2.66
C GLN A 96 7.90 -4.57 -3.49
N LEU A 97 8.89 -5.32 -2.97
CA LEU A 97 9.48 -6.45 -3.69
C LEU A 97 8.62 -7.71 -3.56
N PRO A 98 8.48 -8.50 -4.64
CA PRO A 98 7.79 -9.77 -4.55
C PRO A 98 8.58 -10.72 -3.62
N SER A 99 7.87 -11.38 -2.70
CA SER A 99 8.42 -12.31 -1.68
C SER A 99 9.07 -11.67 -0.45
N VAL A 100 8.93 -10.35 -0.26
CA VAL A 100 9.33 -9.68 0.99
C VAL A 100 8.08 -9.36 1.80
N ASP A 101 7.85 -10.13 2.86
CA ASP A 101 6.82 -9.84 3.86
C ASP A 101 7.33 -8.87 4.93
N SER A 102 6.41 -8.33 5.73
CA SER A 102 6.68 -7.41 6.85
C SER A 102 7.73 -7.98 7.82
N THR A 103 7.74 -9.30 8.04
CA THR A 103 8.71 -10.04 8.86
C THR A 103 10.11 -10.00 8.25
N VAL A 104 10.23 -10.27 6.95
CA VAL A 104 11.50 -10.24 6.22
C VAL A 104 12.02 -8.81 6.16
N ALA A 105 11.15 -7.82 5.94
CA ALA A 105 11.52 -6.41 5.97
C ALA A 105 12.08 -5.98 7.34
N ALA A 106 11.49 -6.43 8.45
CA ALA A 106 12.01 -6.16 9.79
C ALA A 106 13.39 -6.81 10.03
N LEU A 107 13.61 -8.03 9.52
CA LEU A 107 14.92 -8.69 9.55
C LEU A 107 15.96 -7.97 8.67
N MET A 108 15.56 -7.44 7.52
CA MET A 108 16.44 -6.65 6.66
C MET A 108 16.83 -5.32 7.34
N HIS A 109 15.88 -4.68 8.03
CA HIS A 109 16.14 -3.48 8.84
C HIS A 109 17.15 -3.76 9.95
N SER A 110 17.03 -4.87 10.68
CA SER A 110 17.99 -5.23 11.74
C SER A 110 19.40 -5.53 11.20
N ARG A 111 19.51 -5.86 9.90
CA ARG A 111 20.77 -6.06 9.19
C ARG A 111 21.28 -4.80 8.46
N GLY A 112 20.61 -3.66 8.64
CA GLY A 112 21.03 -2.36 8.11
C GLY A 112 20.65 -2.09 6.65
N VAL A 113 19.71 -2.88 6.08
CA VAL A 113 19.15 -2.63 4.76
C VAL A 113 17.78 -2.00 4.95
N THR A 114 17.64 -0.71 4.68
CA THR A 114 16.37 0.05 4.86
C THR A 114 15.73 0.47 3.54
N THR A 115 16.51 0.48 2.45
CA THR A 115 16.08 1.06 1.17
C THR A 115 16.34 0.06 0.04
N VAL A 116 15.43 0.00 -0.93
CA VAL A 116 15.56 -0.87 -2.12
C VAL A 116 16.84 -0.55 -2.91
N GLN A 117 17.29 0.71 -2.90
CA GLN A 117 18.55 1.10 -3.55
C GLN A 117 19.78 0.44 -2.92
N GLN A 118 19.82 0.34 -1.59
CA GLN A 118 20.91 -0.34 -0.88
C GLN A 118 20.92 -1.82 -1.25
N LEU A 119 19.73 -2.45 -1.30
CA LEU A 119 19.59 -3.84 -1.73
C LEU A 119 20.14 -4.07 -3.15
N LYS A 120 19.85 -3.16 -4.09
CA LYS A 120 20.37 -3.23 -5.47
C LYS A 120 21.89 -3.08 -5.55
N GLN A 121 22.49 -2.26 -4.70
CA GLN A 121 23.92 -1.98 -4.70
C GLN A 121 24.75 -3.08 -4.02
N MET A 122 24.10 -4.03 -3.32
CA MET A 122 24.79 -5.13 -2.64
C MET A 122 25.24 -6.22 -3.62
N ASN A 123 26.37 -6.85 -3.30
CA ASN A 123 26.89 -7.99 -4.04
C ASN A 123 25.92 -9.19 -3.98
N ALA A 124 25.80 -9.93 -5.08
CA ALA A 124 24.88 -11.07 -5.24
C ALA A 124 25.09 -12.16 -4.17
N GLU A 125 26.32 -12.35 -3.70
CA GLU A 125 26.62 -13.31 -2.63
C GLU A 125 26.06 -12.87 -1.26
N LYS A 126 26.10 -11.58 -0.97
CA LYS A 126 25.57 -11.02 0.28
C LYS A 126 24.04 -11.07 0.28
N LEU A 127 23.41 -10.83 -0.87
CA LEU A 127 21.98 -11.02 -1.08
C LEU A 127 21.56 -12.47 -0.88
N ARG A 128 22.30 -13.43 -1.44
CA ARG A 128 22.01 -14.86 -1.27
C ARG A 128 22.13 -15.31 0.19
N LYS A 129 23.16 -14.86 0.90
CA LYS A 129 23.31 -15.12 2.34
C LYS A 129 22.16 -14.51 3.13
N LEU A 130 21.80 -13.26 2.85
CA LEU A 130 20.71 -12.57 3.54
C LEU A 130 19.34 -13.23 3.27
N ALA A 131 19.11 -13.70 2.04
CA ALA A 131 17.93 -14.48 1.69
C ALA A 131 17.90 -15.85 2.39
N ALA A 132 19.02 -16.57 2.44
CA ALA A 132 19.13 -17.86 3.15
C ALA A 132 18.89 -17.69 4.66
N ASP A 133 19.47 -16.66 5.27
CA ASP A 133 19.28 -16.33 6.69
C ASP A 133 17.81 -15.97 6.99
N CYS A 134 17.15 -15.20 6.11
CA CYS A 134 15.74 -14.84 6.30
C CYS A 134 14.81 -16.05 6.15
N LEU A 135 15.12 -16.98 5.24
CA LEU A 135 14.37 -18.24 5.08
C LEU A 135 14.56 -19.18 6.28
N LEU A 136 15.75 -19.22 6.88
CA LEU A 136 16.03 -20.01 8.08
C LEU A 136 15.40 -19.41 9.35
N SER A 137 15.39 -18.08 9.47
CA SER A 137 14.77 -17.38 10.62
C SER A 137 13.24 -17.39 10.58
N SER A 138 12.62 -17.72 9.45
CA SER A 138 11.15 -17.84 9.33
C SER A 138 10.58 -19.04 10.09
N GLY A 139 11.43 -19.95 10.58
CA GLY A 139 11.02 -21.10 11.41
C GLY A 139 10.84 -20.80 12.91
N ASP A 140 11.35 -19.67 13.41
CA ASP A 140 11.50 -19.40 14.86
C ASP A 140 10.81 -18.10 15.34
N VAL A 141 9.65 -17.73 14.80
CA VAL A 141 8.91 -16.52 15.25
C VAL A 141 7.50 -16.86 15.74
N SER A 142 7.42 -17.44 16.94
CA SER A 142 6.18 -17.60 17.71
C SER A 142 5.83 -16.39 18.59
N SER A 143 6.40 -15.21 18.33
CA SER A 143 6.36 -14.08 19.27
C SER A 143 6.21 -12.71 18.61
N VAL A 144 5.29 -12.53 17.65
CA VAL A 144 4.83 -11.18 17.24
C VAL A 144 3.30 -11.22 17.04
N PRO A 145 2.54 -10.22 17.54
CA PRO A 145 1.08 -10.28 17.51
C PRO A 145 0.56 -10.11 16.08
N GLY A 146 -0.05 -11.17 15.56
CA GLY A 146 -1.16 -11.15 14.61
C GLY A 146 -1.03 -10.25 13.39
N ASP A 147 -0.17 -10.61 12.43
CA ASP A 147 -0.31 -10.15 11.05
C ASP A 147 -0.71 -11.33 10.16
N ASN A 148 -2.00 -11.69 10.21
CA ASN A 148 -2.60 -12.76 9.42
C ASN A 148 -2.93 -12.23 8.02
N ARG A 149 -1.94 -11.68 7.30
CA ARG A 149 -2.07 -11.32 5.88
C ARG A 149 -1.81 -12.57 5.05
N GLY A 150 -2.85 -13.40 4.99
CA GLY A 150 -2.90 -14.62 4.20
C GLY A 150 -2.38 -14.39 2.78
N SER A 151 -1.49 -15.30 2.37
CA SER A 151 -1.04 -15.59 1.02
C SER A 151 -1.52 -14.58 -0.02
N ARG A 152 -0.64 -13.65 -0.40
CA ARG A 152 -0.76 -12.90 -1.66
C ARG A 152 -0.74 -13.90 -2.82
N SER A 153 -1.91 -14.46 -3.09
CA SER A 153 -2.20 -15.35 -4.21
C SER A 153 -1.85 -14.64 -5.51
N GLY A 154 -1.19 -15.36 -6.40
CA GLY A 154 -0.56 -14.84 -7.60
C GLY A 154 -1.50 -14.05 -8.51
N ARG A 155 -0.90 -13.04 -9.17
CA ARG A 155 -1.26 -12.42 -10.45
C ARG A 155 -2.75 -12.40 -10.83
#